data_AF-A0A411YB75-F1
#
_entry.id   AF-A0A411YB75-F1
#
_cell.length_a   1.000
_cell.length_b   1.000
_cell.length_c   1.000
_cell.angle_alpha   90.00
_cell.angle_beta   90.00
_cell.angle_gamma   90.00
#
_symmetry.space_group_name_H-M   'P 1'
#
loop_
_entity.id
_entity.type
_entity.pdbx_description
1 polymer ?
#
loop_
_entity_poly.entity_id
_entity_poly.type
_entity_poly.pdbx_seq_one_letter_code
_entity_poly.pdbx_strand_id
1 'polypeptide(L)'
;MLRTVLVLLHAGAGVGGLIVGLRVLSPRSVTAERRQWLRRLYAALVAVLLVAMVALVALDWPHLAAGARVAFAGLCGLGAVIAYRLVRGHREARLQRHGWQARYLDHLYFTYISLWIGFLIVPALALPVPQVAVPATVLATLGIGHALLARYKPHVLPHTQAPPDPPGSPDGSLRSAPSEGGR
;
A
#
# COMPACT_ATOMS: atom_id res chain seq x y z
N MET A 1 3.13 -26.62 20.05
CA MET A 1 2.40 -25.43 20.54
C MET A 1 2.93 -24.13 19.97
N LEU A 2 4.23 -23.79 20.14
CA LEU A 2 4.82 -22.56 19.60
C LEU A 2 4.58 -22.35 18.09
N ARG A 3 4.87 -23.38 17.27
CA ARG A 3 4.63 -23.32 15.82
C ARG A 3 3.19 -22.96 15.46
N THR A 4 2.21 -23.59 16.10
CA THR A 4 0.79 -23.31 15.90
C THR A 4 0.43 -21.86 16.24
N VAL A 5 0.96 -21.35 17.36
CA VAL A 5 0.75 -19.95 17.75
C VAL A 5 1.33 -18.99 16.71
N LEU A 6 2.55 -19.24 16.23
CA LEU A 6 3.17 -18.43 15.19
C LEU A 6 2.39 -18.45 13.87
N VAL A 7 1.87 -19.62 13.47
CA VAL A 7 1.01 -19.76 12.28
C VAL A 7 -0.28 -18.94 12.46
N LEU A 8 -0.94 -19.04 13.61
CA LEU A 8 -2.16 -18.28 13.91
C LEU A 8 -1.89 -16.76 13.92
N LEU A 9 -0.79 -16.33 14.54
CA LEU A 9 -0.37 -14.93 14.53
C LEU A 9 -0.09 -14.44 13.11
N HIS A 10 0.66 -15.20 12.31
CA HIS A 10 0.98 -14.85 10.93
C HIS A 10 -0.29 -14.76 10.07
N ALA A 11 -1.13 -15.79 10.08
CA ALA A 11 -2.35 -15.84 9.28
C ALA A 11 -3.35 -14.75 9.72
N GLY A 12 -3.56 -14.60 11.03
CA GLY A 12 -4.45 -13.58 11.59
C GLY A 12 -3.97 -12.16 11.29
N ALA A 13 -2.67 -11.89 11.43
CA ALA A 13 -2.09 -10.60 11.08
C ALA A 13 -2.15 -10.33 9.57
N GLY A 14 -1.99 -11.35 8.72
CA GLY A 14 -2.11 -11.25 7.27
C GLY A 14 -3.53 -10.87 6.84
N VAL A 15 -4.52 -11.63 7.30
CA VAL A 15 -5.94 -11.36 7.01
C VAL A 15 -6.36 -10.00 7.58
N GLY A 16 -6.00 -9.72 8.84
CA GLY A 16 -6.26 -8.42 9.46
C GLY A 16 -5.59 -7.28 8.67
N GLY A 17 -4.35 -7.45 8.23
CA GLY A 17 -3.61 -6.49 7.43
C GLY A 17 -4.27 -6.19 6.09
N LEU A 18 -4.82 -7.21 5.42
CA LEU A 18 -5.60 -7.03 4.18
C LEU A 18 -6.89 -6.24 4.43
N ILE A 19 -7.65 -6.60 5.46
CA ILE A 19 -8.92 -5.93 5.80
C ILE A 19 -8.65 -4.46 6.18
N VAL A 20 -7.70 -4.22 7.09
CA VAL A 20 -7.37 -2.87 7.55
C VAL A 20 -6.71 -2.06 6.43
N GLY A 21 -5.85 -2.66 5.61
CA GLY A 21 -5.21 -2.01 4.47
C GLY A 21 -6.24 -1.48 3.47
N LEU A 22 -7.26 -2.28 3.15
CA LEU A 22 -8.37 -1.84 2.30
C LEU A 22 -9.13 -0.65 2.90
N ARG A 23 -9.37 -0.67 4.22
CA ARG A 23 -10.00 0.45 4.94
C ARG A 23 -9.15 1.70 4.96
N VAL A 24 -7.83 1.58 5.08
CA VAL A 24 -6.89 2.73 5.05
C VAL A 24 -6.84 3.38 3.66
N LEU A 25 -6.97 2.57 2.60
CA LEU A 25 -7.00 3.05 1.20
C LEU A 25 -8.34 3.69 0.81
N SER A 26 -9.43 3.42 1.54
CA SER A 26 -10.75 3.96 1.23
C SER A 26 -10.81 5.50 1.40
N PRO A 27 -11.37 6.24 0.44
CA PRO A 27 -11.35 7.71 0.45
C PRO A 27 -12.46 8.34 1.32
N ARG A 28 -13.40 7.56 1.87
CA ARG A 28 -14.63 8.08 2.49
C ARG A 28 -14.48 8.42 3.98
N SER A 29 -14.72 9.70 4.30
CA SER A 29 -15.26 10.30 5.55
C SER A 29 -14.80 9.80 6.94
N VAL A 30 -13.61 9.22 7.06
CA VAL A 30 -13.06 8.87 8.39
C VAL A 30 -12.44 10.11 9.05
N THR A 31 -12.80 10.38 10.31
CA THR A 31 -12.19 11.43 11.14
C THR A 31 -10.65 11.30 11.17
N ALA A 32 -9.94 12.42 11.30
CA ALA A 32 -8.47 12.44 11.27
C ALA A 32 -7.84 11.49 12.30
N GLU A 33 -8.41 11.45 13.50
CA GLU A 33 -7.98 10.58 14.60
C GLU A 33 -8.14 9.09 14.25
N ARG A 34 -9.32 8.69 13.76
CA ARG A 34 -9.58 7.31 13.36
C ARG A 34 -8.71 6.88 12.18
N ARG A 35 -8.40 7.79 11.25
CA ARG A 35 -7.43 7.54 10.17
C ARG A 35 -6.02 7.29 10.72
N GLN A 36 -5.57 8.06 11.71
CA GLN A 36 -4.27 7.84 12.35
C GLN A 36 -4.23 6.50 13.10
N TRP A 37 -5.30 6.15 13.81
CA TRP A 37 -5.42 4.86 14.48
C TRP A 37 -5.38 3.68 13.50
N LEU A 38 -6.13 3.74 12.40
CA LEU A 38 -6.11 2.70 11.35
C LEU A 38 -4.72 2.53 10.73
N ARG A 39 -3.98 3.62 10.52
CA ARG A 39 -2.60 3.57 10.02
C ARG A 39 -1.67 2.87 11.00
N ARG A 40 -1.79 3.14 12.30
CA ARG A 40 -0.99 2.48 13.35
C ARG A 40 -1.36 1.00 13.46
N LEU A 41 -2.66 0.68 13.42
CA LEU A 41 -3.13 -0.70 13.44
C LEU A 41 -2.61 -1.49 12.23
N TYR A 42 -2.71 -0.92 11.03
CA TYR A 42 -2.15 -1.54 9.83
C TYR A 42 -0.66 -1.82 9.98
N ALA A 43 0.10 -0.83 10.47
CA ALA A 43 1.54 -0.99 10.68
C ALA A 43 1.87 -2.07 11.73
N ALA A 44 1.11 -2.13 12.83
CA ALA A 44 1.26 -3.15 13.85
C ALA A 44 0.96 -4.56 13.30
N LEU A 45 -0.10 -4.70 12.51
CA LEU A 45 -0.45 -5.98 11.85
C LEU A 45 0.65 -6.41 10.88
N VAL A 46 1.17 -5.51 10.06
CA VAL A 46 2.30 -5.80 9.17
C VAL A 46 3.55 -6.19 9.97
N ALA A 47 3.84 -5.50 11.08
CA ALA A 47 4.97 -5.84 11.93
C ALA A 47 4.83 -7.25 12.55
N VAL A 48 3.66 -7.58 13.11
CA VAL A 48 3.38 -8.92 13.66
C VAL A 48 3.49 -9.98 12.58
N LEU A 49 2.92 -9.73 11.39
CA LEU A 49 3.02 -10.63 10.24
C LEU A 49 4.48 -10.95 9.89
N LEU A 50 5.33 -9.92 9.79
CA LEU A 50 6.74 -10.06 9.41
C LEU A 50 7.54 -10.79 10.49
N VAL A 51 7.36 -10.44 11.75
CA VAL A 51 8.05 -11.09 12.88
C VAL A 51 7.65 -12.56 12.96
N ALA A 52 6.35 -12.86 12.89
CA ALA A 52 5.86 -14.23 12.91
C ALA A 52 6.36 -15.05 11.71
N MET A 53 6.40 -14.43 10.51
CA MET A 53 6.96 -15.06 9.30
C MET A 53 8.43 -15.42 9.49
N VAL A 54 9.27 -14.46 9.91
CA VAL A 54 10.71 -14.69 10.11
C VAL A 54 10.94 -15.77 11.18
N ALA A 55 10.18 -15.75 12.27
CA ALA A 55 10.25 -16.76 13.31
C ALA A 55 9.87 -18.15 12.80
N LEU A 56 8.81 -18.28 11.98
CA LEU A 56 8.42 -19.55 11.35
C LEU A 56 9.49 -20.07 10.41
N VAL A 57 10.02 -19.20 9.55
CA VAL A 57 11.07 -19.57 8.58
C VAL A 57 12.32 -20.02 9.31
N ALA A 58 12.74 -19.32 10.37
CA ALA A 58 13.89 -19.71 11.18
C ALA A 58 13.69 -21.05 11.89
N LEU A 59 12.48 -21.29 12.42
CA LEU A 59 12.13 -22.53 13.11
C LEU A 59 12.12 -23.74 12.16
N ASP A 60 11.52 -23.59 10.99
CA ASP A 60 11.35 -24.69 10.02
C ASP A 60 12.56 -24.82 9.06
N TRP A 61 13.51 -23.87 9.06
CA TRP A 61 14.65 -23.79 8.12
C TRP A 61 15.38 -25.11 7.82
N PRO A 62 15.82 -25.90 8.84
CA PRO A 62 16.57 -27.14 8.57
C PRO A 62 15.72 -28.19 7.84
N HIS A 63 14.39 -28.15 8.00
CA HIS A 63 13.46 -29.11 7.42
C HIS A 63 12.91 -28.70 6.05
N LEU A 64 13.21 -27.48 5.60
CA LEU A 64 12.77 -27.00 4.29
C LEU A 64 13.61 -27.62 3.15
N ALA A 65 12.93 -28.10 2.12
CA ALA A 65 13.55 -28.45 0.84
C ALA A 65 14.18 -27.22 0.18
N ALA A 66 15.18 -27.42 -0.69
CA ALA A 66 15.93 -26.33 -1.33
C ALA A 66 15.02 -25.30 -2.04
N GLY A 67 14.03 -25.78 -2.82
CA GLY A 67 13.07 -24.89 -3.49
C GLY A 67 12.23 -24.05 -2.53
N ALA A 68 11.79 -24.65 -1.41
CA ALA A 68 11.05 -23.94 -0.38
C ALA A 68 11.91 -22.88 0.31
N ARG A 69 13.20 -23.15 0.57
CA ARG A 69 14.13 -22.16 1.14
C ARG A 69 14.29 -20.94 0.24
N VAL A 70 14.40 -21.13 -1.07
CA VAL A 70 14.48 -20.03 -2.03
C VAL A 70 13.20 -19.20 -2.01
N ALA A 71 12.02 -19.84 -2.02
CA ALA A 71 10.75 -19.14 -1.96
C ALA A 71 10.59 -18.33 -0.66
N PHE A 72 10.89 -18.94 0.49
CA PHE A 72 10.82 -18.26 1.79
C PHE A 72 11.86 -17.14 1.91
N ALA A 73 13.07 -17.30 1.39
CA ALA A 73 14.05 -16.23 1.33
C ALA A 73 13.56 -15.05 0.48
N GLY A 74 12.91 -15.33 -0.66
CA GLY A 74 12.25 -14.32 -1.48
C GLY A 74 11.13 -13.59 -0.73
N LEU A 75 10.30 -14.31 0.03
CA LEU A 75 9.25 -13.73 0.87
C LEU A 75 9.83 -12.89 2.03
N CYS A 76 10.93 -13.33 2.65
CA CYS A 76 11.67 -12.53 3.63
C CYS A 76 12.21 -11.23 3.01
N GLY A 77 12.79 -11.31 1.80
CA GLY A 77 13.22 -10.14 1.04
C GLY A 77 12.07 -9.18 0.74
N LEU A 78 10.94 -9.69 0.25
CA LEU A 78 9.73 -8.90 0.03
C LEU A 78 9.24 -8.25 1.34
N GLY A 79 9.24 -9.00 2.43
CA GLY A 79 8.89 -8.51 3.76
C GLY A 79 9.76 -7.35 4.22
N ALA A 80 11.07 -7.41 3.95
CA ALA A 80 11.99 -6.30 4.22
C ALA A 80 11.66 -5.06 3.37
N VAL A 81 11.32 -5.23 2.08
CA VAL A 81 10.88 -4.12 1.21
C VAL A 81 9.58 -3.50 1.72
N ILE A 82 8.62 -4.32 2.16
CA ILE A 82 7.36 -3.86 2.78
C ILE A 82 7.67 -3.02 4.03
N ALA A 83 8.50 -3.52 4.94
CA ALA A 83 8.88 -2.81 6.16
C ALA A 83 9.53 -1.46 5.85
N TYR A 84 10.47 -1.44 4.91
CA TYR A 84 11.14 -0.23 4.46
C TYR A 84 10.17 0.80 3.88
N ARG A 85 9.26 0.39 2.99
CA ARG A 85 8.25 1.28 2.41
C ARG A 85 7.25 1.78 3.43
N LEU A 86 6.87 0.95 4.39
CA LEU A 86 5.96 1.34 5.47
C LEU A 86 6.59 2.44 6.35
N VAL A 87 7.86 2.28 6.73
CA VAL A 87 8.62 3.29 7.49
C VAL A 87 8.76 4.59 6.67
N ARG A 88 9.11 4.50 5.38
CA ARG A 88 9.17 5.66 4.48
C ARG A 88 7.83 6.39 4.38
N GLY A 89 6.75 5.66 4.13
CA GLY A 89 5.40 6.22 4.05
C GLY A 89 5.00 6.94 5.35
N HIS A 90 5.27 6.33 6.52
CA HIS A 90 5.02 7.00 7.80
C HIS A 90 5.86 8.27 7.98
N ARG A 91 7.12 8.26 7.57
CA ARG A 91 7.98 9.45 7.62
C ARG A 91 7.45 10.57 6.71
N GLU A 92 7.02 10.25 5.50
CA GLU A 92 6.42 11.25 4.59
C GLU A 92 5.12 11.82 5.14
N ALA A 93 4.26 10.99 5.74
CA ALA A 93 3.03 11.43 6.38
C ALA A 93 3.27 12.34 7.60
N ARG A 94 4.41 12.18 8.30
CA ARG A 94 4.82 13.06 9.40
C ARG A 94 5.37 14.39 8.89
N LEU A 95 6.13 14.37 7.80
CA LEU A 95 6.76 15.58 7.24
C LEU A 95 5.80 16.46 6.45
N GLN A 96 4.67 15.92 5.96
CA GLN A 96 3.60 16.64 5.25
C GLN A 96 4.07 17.56 4.11
N ARG A 97 5.18 17.23 3.46
CA ARG A 97 5.72 17.99 2.32
C ARG A 97 4.71 18.07 1.18
N HIS A 98 4.81 19.09 0.31
CA HIS A 98 3.92 19.23 -0.84
C HIS A 98 3.83 17.91 -1.66
N GLY A 99 2.61 17.45 -1.96
CA GLY A 99 2.38 16.15 -2.62
C GLY A 99 2.59 14.90 -1.76
N TRP A 100 2.71 15.01 -0.43
CA TRP A 100 2.94 13.86 0.48
C TRP A 100 1.85 12.78 0.36
N GLN A 101 0.60 13.15 0.08
CA GLN A 101 -0.51 12.21 0.01
C GLN A 101 -0.33 11.21 -1.14
N ALA A 102 0.10 11.68 -2.31
CA ALA A 102 0.31 10.82 -3.48
C ALA A 102 1.46 9.83 -3.25
N ARG A 103 2.58 10.29 -2.69
CA ARG A 103 3.74 9.43 -2.36
C ARG A 103 3.45 8.44 -1.23
N TYR A 104 2.74 8.90 -0.20
CA TYR A 104 2.25 8.05 0.87
C TYR A 104 1.36 6.93 0.33
N LEU A 105 0.40 7.27 -0.54
CA LEU A 105 -0.47 6.28 -1.17
C LEU A 105 0.33 5.31 -2.03
N ASP A 106 1.32 5.77 -2.80
CA ASP A 106 2.17 4.88 -3.61
C ASP A 106 2.90 3.82 -2.75
N HIS A 107 3.47 4.25 -1.62
CA HIS A 107 4.06 3.32 -0.65
C HIS A 107 3.03 2.33 -0.09
N LEU A 108 1.85 2.81 0.30
CA LEU A 108 0.81 1.97 0.88
C LEU A 108 0.19 0.98 -0.12
N TYR A 109 0.02 1.41 -1.37
CA TYR A 109 -0.47 0.54 -2.44
C TYR A 109 0.52 -0.59 -2.70
N PHE A 110 1.81 -0.29 -2.75
CA PHE A 110 2.82 -1.32 -2.91
C PHE A 110 2.78 -2.33 -1.75
N THR A 111 2.71 -1.87 -0.50
CA THR A 111 2.65 -2.79 0.65
C THR A 111 1.39 -3.64 0.60
N TYR A 112 0.24 -3.05 0.24
CA TYR A 112 -1.03 -3.77 0.10
C TYR A 112 -1.01 -4.84 -0.99
N ILE A 113 -0.48 -4.53 -2.18
CA ILE A 113 -0.35 -5.51 -3.27
C ILE A 113 0.64 -6.62 -2.88
N SER A 114 1.73 -6.27 -2.20
CA SER A 114 2.72 -7.25 -1.73
C SER A 114 2.14 -8.21 -0.68
N LEU A 115 1.24 -7.74 0.18
CA LEU A 115 0.48 -8.59 1.11
C LEU A 115 -0.38 -9.62 0.37
N TRP A 116 -1.08 -9.20 -0.69
CA TRP A 116 -1.83 -10.13 -1.54
C TRP A 116 -0.93 -11.17 -2.19
N ILE A 117 0.23 -10.77 -2.70
CA ILE A 117 1.21 -11.70 -3.27
C ILE A 117 1.63 -12.73 -2.23
N GLY A 118 2.04 -12.29 -1.03
CA GLY A 118 2.45 -13.19 0.05
C GLY A 118 1.34 -14.16 0.47
N PHE A 119 0.09 -13.68 0.52
CA PHE A 119 -1.07 -14.50 0.84
C PHE A 119 -1.38 -15.55 -0.25
N LEU A 120 -1.34 -15.17 -1.53
CA LEU A 120 -1.69 -16.04 -2.64
C LEU A 120 -0.57 -17.02 -3.02
N ILE A 121 0.68 -16.74 -2.66
CA ILE A 121 1.80 -17.66 -2.89
C ILE A 121 1.62 -18.97 -2.10
N VAL A 122 1.03 -18.93 -0.90
CA VAL A 122 0.86 -20.13 -0.06
C VAL A 122 0.01 -21.20 -0.76
N PRO A 123 -1.21 -20.93 -1.26
CA PRO A 123 -1.96 -21.91 -2.03
C PRO A 123 -1.32 -22.22 -3.39
N ALA A 124 -0.60 -21.27 -4.01
CA ALA A 124 0.11 -21.53 -5.27
C ALA A 124 1.22 -22.57 -5.12
N LEU A 125 1.90 -22.61 -3.96
CA LEU A 125 2.90 -23.62 -3.64
C LEU A 125 2.31 -25.02 -3.43
N ALA A 126 1.01 -25.13 -3.12
CA ALA A 126 0.33 -26.40 -2.94
C ALA A 126 -0.15 -27.03 -4.27
N LEU A 127 -0.02 -26.32 -5.39
CA LEU A 127 -0.38 -26.83 -6.71
C LEU A 127 0.66 -27.82 -7.25
N PRO A 128 0.30 -28.74 -8.17
CA PRO A 128 1.22 -29.73 -8.72
C PRO A 128 2.43 -29.14 -9.48
N VAL A 129 2.33 -27.89 -9.93
CA VAL A 129 3.34 -27.20 -10.75
C VAL A 129 3.74 -25.85 -10.13
N PRO A 130 4.34 -25.84 -8.93
CA PRO A 130 4.63 -24.61 -8.18
C PRO A 130 5.58 -23.67 -8.93
N GLN A 131 6.49 -24.22 -9.75
CA GLN A 131 7.40 -23.42 -10.59
C GLN A 131 6.69 -22.51 -11.60
N VAL A 132 5.47 -22.82 -12.00
CA VAL A 132 4.65 -21.99 -12.91
C VAL A 132 3.61 -21.20 -12.12
N ALA A 133 2.97 -21.83 -11.14
CA ALA A 133 1.91 -21.22 -10.35
C ALA A 133 2.38 -19.97 -9.60
N VAL A 134 3.55 -20.03 -8.93
CA VAL A 134 4.07 -18.91 -8.14
C VAL A 134 4.35 -17.68 -9.01
N PRO A 135 5.14 -17.77 -10.11
CA PRO A 135 5.32 -16.64 -11.01
C PRO A 135 4.02 -16.11 -11.60
N ALA A 136 3.10 -16.99 -12.01
CA ALA A 136 1.81 -16.60 -12.57
C ALA A 136 0.97 -15.80 -11.54
N THR A 137 0.91 -16.25 -10.29
CA THR A 137 0.24 -15.54 -9.19
C THR A 137 0.85 -14.17 -8.94
N VAL A 138 2.18 -14.06 -8.92
CA VAL A 138 2.90 -12.79 -8.74
C VAL A 138 2.54 -11.82 -9.88
N LEU A 139 2.66 -12.27 -11.13
CA LEU A 139 2.37 -11.45 -12.31
C LEU A 139 0.91 -11.02 -12.37
N ALA A 140 -0.04 -11.93 -12.10
CA ALA A 140 -1.46 -11.62 -12.08
C ALA A 140 -1.79 -10.58 -10.99
N THR A 141 -1.26 -10.77 -9.79
CA THR A 141 -1.50 -9.86 -8.66
C THR A 141 -0.91 -8.48 -8.92
N LEU A 142 0.30 -8.41 -9.47
CA LEU A 142 0.93 -7.15 -9.88
C LEU A 142 0.14 -6.46 -11.00
N GLY A 143 -0.27 -7.20 -12.02
CA GLY A 143 -1.04 -6.67 -13.15
C GLY A 143 -2.39 -6.11 -12.72
N ILE A 144 -3.16 -6.87 -11.93
CA ILE A 144 -4.45 -6.41 -11.38
C ILE A 144 -4.23 -5.21 -10.45
N GLY A 145 -3.25 -5.28 -9.56
CA GLY A 145 -2.92 -4.19 -8.64
C GLY A 145 -2.55 -2.89 -9.35
N HIS A 146 -1.73 -2.98 -10.40
CA HIS A 146 -1.32 -1.84 -11.20
C HIS A 146 -2.51 -1.24 -11.98
N ALA A 147 -3.35 -2.08 -12.59
CA ALA A 147 -4.54 -1.64 -13.29
C ALA A 147 -5.54 -0.92 -12.36
N LEU A 148 -5.75 -1.45 -11.15
CA LEU A 148 -6.60 -0.81 -10.14
C LEU A 148 -6.02 0.53 -9.68
N LEU A 149 -4.71 0.61 -9.45
CA LEU A 149 -4.04 1.85 -9.05
C LEU A 149 -4.12 2.93 -10.14
N ALA A 150 -3.89 2.55 -11.40
CA ALA A 150 -3.98 3.44 -12.55
C ALA A 150 -5.38 4.04 -12.69
N ARG A 151 -6.43 3.24 -12.40
CA ARG A 151 -7.83 3.70 -12.39
C ARG A 151 -8.17 4.58 -11.18
N TYR A 152 -7.53 4.33 -10.04
CA TYR A 152 -7.85 5.02 -8.79
C TYR A 152 -7.19 6.40 -8.66
N LYS A 153 -5.96 6.58 -9.15
CA LYS A 153 -5.22 7.86 -9.08
C LYS A 153 -6.02 9.08 -9.61
N PRO A 154 -6.69 9.01 -10.78
CA PRO A 154 -7.46 10.13 -11.32
C PRO A 154 -8.67 10.54 -10.46
N HIS A 155 -9.26 9.61 -9.70
CA HIS A 155 -10.49 9.85 -8.95
C HIS A 155 -10.27 10.50 -7.58
N VAL A 156 -9.05 10.41 -7.04
CA VAL A 156 -8.74 10.85 -5.66
C VAL A 156 -7.81 12.06 -5.61
N LEU A 157 -7.11 12.35 -6.71
CA LEU A 157 -6.28 13.55 -6.86
C LEU A 157 -6.94 14.49 -7.88
N PRO A 158 -8.02 15.22 -7.51
CA PRO A 158 -8.51 16.30 -8.37
C PRO A 158 -7.39 17.32 -8.58
N HIS A 159 -7.21 17.75 -9.82
CA HIS A 159 -6.20 18.68 -10.33
C HIS A 159 -5.67 19.69 -9.28
N THR A 160 -4.63 19.32 -8.54
CA THR A 160 -3.86 20.25 -7.66
C THR A 160 -2.58 20.68 -8.37
N GLN A 161 -2.60 20.72 -9.69
CA GLN A 161 -1.55 21.32 -10.51
C GLN A 161 -2.19 22.15 -11.63
N ALA A 162 -3.02 23.11 -11.25
CA ALA A 162 -2.96 24.37 -11.98
C ALA A 162 -1.67 25.06 -11.49
N PRO A 163 -0.71 25.39 -12.36
CA PRO A 163 0.39 26.26 -11.98
C PRO A 163 -0.17 27.54 -11.36
N PRO A 164 0.47 28.14 -10.33
CA PRO A 164 0.09 29.49 -9.93
C PRO A 164 0.15 30.38 -11.17
N ASP A 165 -0.92 31.13 -11.43
CA ASP A 165 -0.90 32.14 -12.49
C ASP A 165 0.37 32.99 -12.31
N PRO A 166 1.12 33.25 -13.40
CA PRO A 166 2.28 34.10 -13.31
C PRO A 166 1.85 35.44 -12.70
N PRO A 167 2.62 35.99 -11.74
CA PRO A 167 2.32 37.28 -11.13
C PRO A 167 2.43 38.35 -12.22
N GLY A 168 1.30 38.69 -12.83
CA GLY A 168 1.24 39.67 -13.91
C GLY A 168 0.28 39.39 -15.05
N SER A 169 -0.77 38.56 -14.91
CA SER A 169 -1.85 38.55 -15.91
C SER A 169 -2.65 39.87 -15.78
N PRO A 170 -2.47 40.84 -16.68
CA PRO A 170 -3.08 42.15 -16.56
C PRO A 170 -4.36 42.12 -17.40
N ASP A 171 -5.42 41.50 -16.89
CA ASP A 171 -6.71 41.54 -17.58
C ASP A 171 -7.87 41.45 -16.59
N GLY A 172 -8.24 42.61 -16.06
CA GLY A 172 -9.38 42.74 -15.15
C GLY A 172 -9.89 44.16 -14.91
N SER A 173 -9.29 45.19 -15.53
CA SER A 173 -9.62 46.60 -15.22
C SER A 173 -10.25 47.39 -16.37
N LEU A 174 -10.82 46.75 -17.40
CA LEU A 174 -11.47 47.46 -18.52
C LEU A 174 -12.88 47.00 -18.84
N ARG A 175 -13.71 46.68 -17.84
CA ARG A 175 -15.14 46.42 -18.10
C ARG A 175 -16.08 46.93 -17.01
N SER A 176 -16.17 48.25 -16.89
CA SER A 176 -17.39 48.93 -16.41
C SER A 176 -17.25 50.45 -16.58
N ALA A 177 -17.78 50.98 -17.69
CA ALA A 177 -18.25 52.35 -17.76
C ALA A 177 -19.79 52.29 -17.85
N PRO A 178 -20.54 52.89 -16.91
CA PRO A 178 -21.98 53.03 -17.00
C PRO A 178 -22.30 54.21 -17.92
N SER A 179 -23.04 53.95 -19.00
CA SER A 179 -23.67 55.00 -19.80
C SER A 179 -24.93 55.49 -19.08
N GLU A 180 -24.78 56.49 -18.22
CA GLU A 180 -25.87 57.41 -17.90
C GLU A 180 -26.03 58.40 -19.07
N GLY A 181 -27.25 58.52 -19.58
CA GLY A 181 -27.54 59.43 -20.69
C GLY A 181 -29.04 59.52 -20.95
N GLY A 182 -29.79 60.02 -19.97
CA GLY A 182 -31.15 60.50 -20.17
C GLY A 182 -31.15 62.02 -20.33
N ARG A 183 -31.64 62.50 -21.48
CA ARG A 183 -32.62 63.60 -21.63
C ARG A 183 -32.99 63.75 -23.10
#